data_AF-A0A940RA34-F1
#
_entry.id   AF-A0A940RA34-F1
#
_cell.length_a   1.000
_cell.length_b   1.000
_cell.length_c   1.000
_cell.angle_alpha   90.00
_cell.angle_beta   90.00
_cell.angle_gamma   90.00
#
_symmetry.space_group_name_H-M   'P 1'
#
loop_
_entity.id
_entity.type
_entity.pdbx_description
1 polymer ?
#
loop_
_entity_poly.entity_id
_entity_poly.type
_entity_poly.pdbx_seq_one_letter_code
_entity_poly.pdbx_strand_id
1 'polypeptide(L)'
;MKLLWPYLLTAAAILSALFFVPKEPIDPWGLISLYSLLRLLLLLMVIQILSYTIMTYLKGHKGGFLLGFLGGLISSTALTASLAKQSHDCSEDEVRLLSLAYLSALLGMVVEGLILVFVGVGEMHWELLWVFAGPILMTVGLLIWRVRKLQEIKFQEGALPPMGVGALIILGLVVAAFLILSKLLQKTLGQTGQFVLTFLVCLFELHGSIIGNVQLHERNIIDIRTLGNLIALGLFSSYLAKMSLVLFMGSDSLKKRVAKYSLWLMVSLFVGWGIFTS
;
A
#
# COMPACT_ATOMS: atom_id res chain seq x y z
N MET A 1 -12.34 -19.05 -11.62
CA MET A 1 -11.36 -19.00 -12.73
C MET A 1 -11.73 -18.06 -13.86
N LYS A 2 -12.92 -18.11 -14.49
CA LYS A 2 -13.29 -17.18 -15.59
C LYS A 2 -13.14 -15.70 -15.23
N LEU A 3 -13.44 -15.33 -13.98
CA LEU A 3 -13.33 -13.96 -13.47
C LEU A 3 -11.87 -13.46 -13.35
N LEU A 4 -10.88 -14.35 -13.30
CA LEU A 4 -9.46 -14.00 -13.17
C LEU A 4 -8.73 -13.83 -14.51
N TRP A 5 -9.32 -14.34 -15.60
CA TRP A 5 -8.72 -14.35 -16.94
C TRP A 5 -8.17 -13.00 -17.41
N PRO A 6 -8.91 -11.87 -17.30
CA PRO A 6 -8.39 -10.59 -17.77
C PRO A 6 -7.13 -10.14 -17.01
N TYR A 7 -7.04 -10.43 -15.70
CA TYR A 7 -5.87 -10.05 -14.89
C TYR A 7 -4.66 -10.92 -15.22
N LEU A 8 -4.86 -12.23 -15.42
CA LEU A 8 -3.79 -13.15 -15.84
C LEU A 8 -3.24 -12.79 -17.22
N LEU A 9 -4.12 -12.44 -18.16
CA LEU A 9 -3.69 -11.94 -19.48
C LEU A 9 -2.89 -10.65 -19.37
N THR A 10 -3.29 -9.75 -18.48
CA THR A 10 -2.56 -8.50 -18.27
C THR A 10 -1.18 -8.76 -17.65
N ALA A 11 -1.09 -9.65 -16.66
CA ALA A 11 0.19 -10.06 -16.08
C ALA A 11 1.12 -10.67 -17.14
N ALA A 12 0.57 -11.56 -17.98
CA ALA A 12 1.32 -12.19 -19.07
C ALA A 12 1.77 -11.18 -20.14
N ALA A 13 0.94 -10.17 -20.43
CA ALA A 13 1.30 -9.10 -21.35
C ALA A 13 2.44 -8.23 -20.79
N ILE A 14 2.39 -7.85 -19.50
CA ILE A 14 3.48 -7.11 -18.85
C ILE A 14 4.75 -7.95 -18.82
N LEU A 15 4.65 -9.23 -18.44
CA LEU A 15 5.78 -10.15 -18.44
C LEU A 15 6.42 -10.27 -19.82
N SER A 16 5.60 -10.38 -20.87
CA SER A 16 6.07 -10.37 -22.26
C SER A 16 6.75 -9.05 -22.62
N ALA A 17 6.15 -7.92 -22.23
CA ALA A 17 6.71 -6.59 -22.50
C ALA A 17 8.09 -6.39 -21.86
N LEU A 18 8.35 -6.98 -20.68
CA LEU A 18 9.65 -6.90 -20.01
C LEU A 18 10.81 -7.46 -20.86
N PHE A 19 10.55 -8.36 -21.81
CA PHE A 19 11.58 -8.87 -22.73
C PHE A 19 11.98 -7.88 -23.83
N PHE A 20 11.09 -6.94 -24.16
CA PHE A 20 11.28 -5.98 -25.26
C PHE A 20 11.61 -4.57 -24.78
N VAL A 21 11.28 -4.24 -23.52
CA VAL A 21 11.48 -2.90 -22.97
C VAL A 21 12.96 -2.65 -22.64
N PRO A 22 13.50 -1.46 -22.99
CA PRO A 22 14.88 -1.12 -22.67
C PRO A 22 15.12 -1.09 -21.16
N LYS A 23 16.28 -1.59 -20.75
CA LYS A 23 16.73 -1.53 -19.35
C LYS A 23 17.15 -0.11 -18.94
N GLU A 24 17.59 0.68 -19.90
CA GLU A 24 17.96 2.08 -19.72
C GLU A 24 16.70 2.97 -19.63
N PRO A 25 16.78 4.11 -18.94
CA PRO A 25 15.71 5.10 -18.92
C PRO A 25 15.38 5.59 -20.33
N ILE A 26 14.10 5.86 -20.57
CA ILE A 26 13.62 6.32 -21.88
C ILE A 26 13.59 7.84 -22.02
N ASP A 27 13.77 8.57 -20.92
CA ASP A 27 13.71 10.03 -20.87
C ASP A 27 15.10 10.67 -20.86
N PRO A 28 15.23 11.93 -21.35
CA PRO A 28 16.51 12.64 -21.39
C PRO A 28 17.16 12.86 -20.01
N TRP A 29 16.39 12.77 -18.92
CA TRP A 29 16.88 12.99 -17.56
C TRP A 29 17.36 11.72 -16.87
N GLY A 30 17.18 10.55 -17.50
CA GLY A 30 17.62 9.28 -16.94
C GLY A 30 16.76 8.76 -15.77
N LEU A 31 15.49 9.19 -15.66
CA LEU A 31 14.65 8.94 -14.48
C LEU A 31 13.64 7.82 -14.65
N ILE A 32 12.98 7.78 -15.80
CA ILE A 32 11.84 6.92 -16.10
C ILE A 32 12.36 5.60 -16.64
N SER A 33 12.60 4.64 -15.75
CA SER A 33 12.91 3.27 -16.12
C SER A 33 11.62 2.49 -16.36
N LEU A 34 11.26 2.31 -17.63
CA LEU A 34 10.07 1.54 -18.00
C LEU A 34 10.19 0.07 -17.55
N TYR A 35 11.40 -0.50 -17.60
CA TYR A 35 11.67 -1.83 -17.09
C TYR A 35 11.36 -1.94 -15.58
N SER A 36 11.89 -1.02 -14.77
CA SER A 36 11.68 -1.03 -13.31
C SER A 36 10.23 -0.80 -12.94
N LEU A 37 9.56 0.13 -13.64
CA LEU A 37 8.14 0.40 -13.47
C LEU A 37 7.30 -0.85 -13.76
N LEU A 38 7.46 -1.46 -14.93
CA LEU A 38 6.68 -2.63 -15.33
C LEU A 38 6.95 -3.83 -14.42
N ARG A 39 8.19 -4.03 -13.97
CA ARG A 39 8.57 -5.09 -13.03
C ARG A 39 7.82 -4.95 -11.70
N LEU A 40 7.75 -3.73 -11.14
CA LEU A 40 7.06 -3.49 -9.87
C LEU A 40 5.54 -3.50 -10.03
N LEU A 41 5.00 -3.03 -11.15
CA LEU A 41 3.58 -3.18 -11.47
C LEU A 41 3.17 -4.66 -11.63
N LEU A 42 4.01 -5.48 -12.26
CA LEU A 42 3.79 -6.91 -12.36
C LEU A 42 3.78 -7.57 -10.98
N LEU A 43 4.73 -7.22 -10.11
CA LEU A 43 4.79 -7.71 -8.74
C LEU A 43 3.51 -7.40 -7.97
N LEU A 44 3.04 -6.14 -8.03
CA LEU A 44 1.79 -5.73 -7.40
C LEU A 44 0.61 -6.53 -7.92
N MET A 45 0.50 -6.66 -9.24
CA MET A 45 -0.57 -7.45 -9.84
C MET A 45 -0.54 -8.90 -9.36
N VAL A 46 0.63 -9.54 -9.29
CA VAL A 46 0.76 -10.92 -8.81
C VAL A 46 0.29 -11.03 -7.36
N ILE A 47 0.71 -10.10 -6.48
CA ILE A 47 0.26 -10.07 -5.08
C ILE A 47 -1.27 -9.95 -5.00
N GLN A 48 -1.87 -9.08 -5.81
CA GLN A 48 -3.31 -8.86 -5.81
C GLN A 48 -4.10 -10.06 -6.36
N ILE A 49 -3.63 -10.67 -7.45
CA ILE A 49 -4.25 -11.88 -8.03
C ILE A 49 -4.18 -13.03 -7.02
N LEU A 50 -3.04 -13.24 -6.36
CA LEU A 50 -2.89 -14.27 -5.33
C LEU A 50 -3.82 -14.00 -4.16
N SER A 51 -3.86 -12.75 -3.67
CA SER A 51 -4.71 -12.35 -2.55
C SER A 51 -6.19 -12.60 -2.86
N TYR A 52 -6.65 -12.19 -4.05
CA TYR A 52 -8.01 -12.44 -4.51
C TYR A 52 -8.34 -13.92 -4.68
N THR A 53 -7.39 -14.70 -5.23
CA THR A 53 -7.56 -16.15 -5.38
C THR A 53 -7.71 -16.83 -4.03
N ILE A 54 -6.89 -16.44 -3.05
CA ILE A 54 -7.02 -16.96 -1.68
C ILE A 54 -8.36 -16.53 -1.08
N MET A 55 -8.77 -15.26 -1.19
CA MET A 55 -10.06 -14.78 -0.66
C MET A 55 -11.25 -15.56 -1.23
N THR A 56 -11.27 -15.79 -2.55
CA THR A 56 -12.35 -16.56 -3.21
C THR A 56 -12.34 -18.03 -2.80
N TYR A 57 -11.17 -18.65 -2.63
CA TYR A 57 -11.08 -20.03 -2.14
C TYR A 57 -11.60 -20.18 -0.70
N LEU A 58 -11.37 -19.17 0.14
CA LEU A 58 -11.79 -19.19 1.55
C LEU A 58 -13.30 -19.03 1.74
N LYS A 59 -14.07 -18.62 0.71
CA LYS A 59 -15.54 -18.53 0.70
C LYS A 59 -16.16 -17.88 1.96
N GLY A 60 -15.45 -16.98 2.64
CA GLY A 60 -15.90 -16.36 3.90
C GLY A 60 -15.80 -17.20 5.18
N HIS A 61 -15.25 -18.42 5.14
CA HIS A 61 -15.20 -19.37 6.28
C HIS A 61 -14.01 -19.13 7.24
N LYS A 62 -13.22 -18.06 7.04
CA LYS A 62 -12.07 -17.73 7.89
C LYS A 62 -12.25 -16.36 8.52
N GLY A 63 -11.65 -16.19 9.70
CA GLY A 63 -11.83 -15.00 10.54
C GLY A 63 -11.56 -13.68 9.81
N GLY A 64 -12.33 -12.65 10.17
CA GLY A 64 -12.33 -11.34 9.52
C GLY A 64 -10.97 -10.66 9.36
N PHE A 65 -9.97 -11.00 10.18
CA PHE A 65 -8.61 -10.48 10.06
C PHE A 65 -7.92 -10.93 8.77
N LEU A 66 -8.08 -12.19 8.36
CA LEU A 66 -7.41 -12.73 7.18
C LEU A 66 -8.00 -12.13 5.91
N LEU A 67 -9.33 -11.97 5.87
CA LEU A 67 -10.01 -11.28 4.79
C LEU A 67 -9.65 -9.80 4.75
N GLY A 68 -9.50 -9.15 5.91
CA GLY A 68 -9.01 -7.77 5.99
C GLY A 68 -7.60 -7.62 5.44
N PHE A 69 -6.69 -8.54 5.78
CA PHE A 69 -5.32 -8.53 5.26
C PHE A 69 -5.26 -8.74 3.75
N LEU A 70 -5.92 -9.80 3.25
CA LEU A 70 -5.95 -10.08 1.81
C LEU A 70 -6.66 -8.98 1.02
N GLY A 71 -7.74 -8.41 1.56
CA GLY A 71 -8.42 -7.28 0.94
C GLY A 71 -7.57 -6.00 0.97
N GLY A 72 -6.74 -5.82 2.00
CA GLY A 72 -5.74 -4.75 2.07
C GLY A 72 -4.66 -4.85 1.02
N LEU A 73 -4.19 -6.09 0.74
CA LEU A 73 -3.26 -6.40 -0.35
C LEU A 73 -3.88 -6.19 -1.74
N ILE A 74 -5.21 -6.23 -1.88
CA ILE A 74 -5.90 -5.91 -3.13
C ILE A 74 -6.08 -4.39 -3.26
N SER A 75 -6.69 -3.77 -2.26
CA SER A 75 -6.87 -2.33 -2.18
C SER A 75 -7.25 -1.90 -0.76
N SER A 76 -6.27 -1.42 0.01
CA SER A 76 -6.50 -0.87 1.34
C SER A 76 -7.51 0.30 1.34
N THR A 77 -7.51 1.14 0.31
CA THR A 77 -8.44 2.28 0.18
C THR A 77 -9.88 1.82 -0.07
N ALA A 78 -10.10 0.93 -1.06
CA ALA A 78 -11.44 0.45 -1.37
C ALA A 78 -12.02 -0.37 -0.21
N LEU A 79 -11.21 -1.22 0.42
CA LEU A 79 -11.59 -1.96 1.61
C LEU A 79 -11.95 -1.00 2.76
N THR A 80 -11.13 0.01 3.04
CA THR A 80 -11.41 1.00 4.08
C THR A 80 -12.76 1.72 3.84
N ALA A 81 -13.03 2.13 2.60
CA ALA A 81 -14.29 2.77 2.24
C ALA A 81 -15.49 1.84 2.37
N SER A 82 -15.34 0.57 1.98
CA SER A 82 -16.37 -0.45 2.14
C SER A 82 -16.69 -0.70 3.61
N LEU A 83 -15.67 -0.87 4.46
CA LEU A 83 -15.84 -1.05 5.91
C LEU A 83 -16.50 0.17 6.56
N ALA A 84 -16.13 1.39 6.14
CA ALA A 84 -16.74 2.61 6.63
C ALA A 84 -18.25 2.65 6.31
N LYS A 85 -18.64 2.41 5.05
CA LYS A 85 -20.05 2.39 4.66
C LYS A 85 -20.84 1.30 5.38
N GLN A 86 -20.28 0.08 5.44
CA GLN A 86 -20.92 -1.07 6.09
C GLN A 86 -21.19 -0.83 7.59
N SER A 87 -20.37 -0.01 8.25
CA SER A 87 -20.45 0.18 9.70
C SER A 87 -21.72 0.88 10.21
N HIS A 88 -22.54 1.47 9.35
CA HIS A 88 -23.83 2.07 9.72
C HIS A 88 -24.91 1.02 9.97
N ASP A 89 -24.82 -0.14 9.32
CA ASP A 89 -25.82 -1.20 9.38
C ASP A 89 -25.42 -2.36 10.31
N CYS A 90 -24.38 -2.15 11.13
CA CYS A 90 -23.75 -3.17 11.96
C CYS A 90 -24.01 -2.95 13.45
N SER A 91 -24.14 -4.07 14.19
CA SER A 91 -24.08 -4.08 15.65
C SER A 91 -22.70 -3.67 16.18
N GLU A 92 -22.60 -3.34 17.48
CA GLU A 92 -21.32 -2.96 18.11
C GLU A 92 -20.23 -4.05 18.01
N ASP A 93 -20.61 -5.32 18.08
CA ASP A 93 -19.68 -6.44 17.92
C ASP A 93 -19.19 -6.56 16.47
N GLU A 94 -20.06 -6.35 15.49
CA GLU A 94 -19.67 -6.30 14.08
C GLU A 94 -18.77 -5.09 13.78
N VAL A 95 -19.07 -3.92 14.32
CA VAL A 95 -18.19 -2.73 14.20
C VAL A 95 -16.80 -3.00 14.78
N ARG A 96 -16.72 -3.77 15.89
CA ARG A 96 -15.43 -4.23 16.41
C ARG A 96 -14.69 -5.08 15.38
N LEU A 97 -15.36 -6.01 14.71
CA LEU A 97 -14.75 -6.84 13.66
C LEU A 97 -14.32 -6.00 12.45
N LEU A 98 -15.12 -5.04 12.00
CA LEU A 98 -14.76 -4.11 10.93
C LEU A 98 -13.50 -3.30 11.29
N SER A 99 -13.38 -2.85 12.54
CA SER A 99 -12.18 -2.15 13.01
C SER A 99 -10.92 -3.02 12.99
N LEU A 100 -11.05 -4.32 13.21
CA LEU A 100 -9.95 -5.29 13.09
C LEU A 100 -9.63 -5.58 11.63
N ALA A 101 -10.64 -5.68 10.76
CA ALA A 101 -10.44 -5.82 9.32
C ALA A 101 -9.74 -4.60 8.73
N TYR A 102 -10.06 -3.39 9.18
CA TYR A 102 -9.35 -2.15 8.84
C TYR A 102 -7.88 -2.23 9.26
N LEU A 103 -7.62 -2.65 10.50
CA LEU A 103 -6.26 -2.80 11.00
C LEU A 103 -5.46 -3.83 10.18
N SER A 104 -6.07 -4.98 9.86
CA SER A 104 -5.48 -5.98 8.97
C SER A 104 -5.27 -5.46 7.55
N ALA A 105 -6.14 -4.59 7.04
CA ALA A 105 -5.98 -3.97 5.72
C ALA A 105 -4.74 -3.08 5.67
N LEU A 106 -4.49 -2.30 6.72
CA LEU A 106 -3.28 -1.50 6.86
C LEU A 106 -2.03 -2.37 6.97
N LEU A 107 -2.11 -3.52 7.64
CA LEU A 107 -1.01 -4.49 7.64
C LEU A 107 -0.70 -4.99 6.23
N GLY A 108 -1.74 -5.31 5.44
CA GLY A 108 -1.58 -5.67 4.02
C GLY A 108 -0.83 -4.60 3.24
N MET A 109 -1.28 -3.35 3.33
CA MET A 109 -0.63 -2.20 2.69
C MET A 109 0.85 -2.04 3.08
N VAL A 110 1.18 -2.21 4.37
CA VAL A 110 2.55 -2.08 4.89
C VAL A 110 3.45 -3.22 4.39
N VAL A 111 2.94 -4.46 4.40
CA VAL A 111 3.65 -5.63 3.89
C VAL A 111 3.88 -5.53 2.39
N GLU A 112 2.89 -5.06 1.63
CA GLU A 112 3.03 -4.83 0.19
C GLU A 112 4.04 -3.73 -0.11
N GLY A 113 4.02 -2.63 0.65
CA GLY A 113 5.02 -1.56 0.56
C GLY A 113 6.43 -2.05 0.89
N LEU A 114 6.59 -2.89 1.90
CA LEU A 114 7.85 -3.53 2.26
C LEU A 114 8.37 -4.37 1.07
N ILE A 115 7.52 -5.24 0.50
CA ILE A 115 7.88 -6.09 -0.64
C ILE A 115 8.29 -5.23 -1.84
N LEU A 116 7.53 -4.17 -2.16
CA LEU A 116 7.85 -3.26 -3.25
C LEU A 116 9.23 -2.61 -3.10
N VAL A 117 9.56 -2.13 -1.89
CA VAL A 117 10.83 -1.48 -1.61
C VAL A 117 11.97 -2.48 -1.78
N PHE A 118 11.89 -3.64 -1.14
CA PHE A 118 12.98 -4.63 -1.15
C PHE A 118 13.18 -5.34 -2.49
N VAL A 119 12.13 -5.50 -3.30
CA VAL A 119 12.27 -6.00 -4.67
C VAL A 119 12.68 -4.88 -5.64
N GLY A 120 12.39 -3.64 -5.29
CA GLY A 120 12.63 -2.48 -6.13
C GLY A 120 14.06 -1.97 -6.10
N VAL A 121 14.69 -1.95 -4.91
CA VAL A 121 16.09 -1.56 -4.75
C VAL A 121 17.02 -2.71 -5.18
N GLY A 122 18.08 -2.38 -5.92
CA GLY A 122 19.05 -3.35 -6.42
C GLY A 122 20.00 -3.88 -5.35
N GLU A 123 20.40 -3.01 -4.42
CA GLU A 123 21.16 -3.37 -3.22
C GLU A 123 20.21 -3.56 -2.04
N MET A 124 20.48 -4.55 -1.20
CA MET A 124 19.63 -4.80 -0.06
C MET A 124 20.05 -3.86 1.09
N HIS A 125 19.07 -3.21 1.74
CA HIS A 125 19.31 -2.25 2.82
C HIS A 125 18.46 -2.64 4.04
N TRP A 126 19.07 -3.38 4.97
CA TRP A 126 18.39 -3.99 6.11
C TRP A 126 17.88 -2.93 7.09
N GLU A 127 18.54 -1.78 7.15
CA GLU A 127 18.10 -0.59 7.88
C GLU A 127 16.68 -0.13 7.52
N LEU A 128 16.24 -0.30 6.26
CA LEU A 128 14.87 0.07 5.87
C LEU A 128 13.80 -0.77 6.58
N LEU A 129 14.15 -1.97 7.09
CA LEU A 129 13.21 -2.80 7.86
C LEU A 129 12.67 -2.07 9.08
N TRP A 130 13.45 -1.19 9.70
CA TRP A 130 13.03 -0.46 10.90
C TRP A 130 11.82 0.45 10.65
N VAL A 131 11.70 1.01 9.44
CA VAL A 131 10.55 1.84 9.04
C VAL A 131 9.24 1.02 9.06
N PHE A 132 9.31 -0.26 8.70
CA PHE A 132 8.15 -1.16 8.62
C PHE A 132 7.90 -1.96 9.91
N ALA A 133 8.96 -2.24 10.68
CA ALA A 133 8.90 -3.12 11.84
C ALA A 133 7.90 -2.64 12.91
N GLY A 134 7.93 -1.35 13.25
CA GLY A 134 7.03 -0.76 14.25
C GLY A 134 5.55 -1.00 13.92
N PRO A 135 5.06 -0.53 12.75
CA PRO A 135 3.67 -0.75 12.34
C PRO A 135 3.27 -2.22 12.22
N ILE A 136 4.17 -3.09 11.72
CA ILE A 136 3.89 -4.53 11.61
C ILE A 136 3.71 -5.14 13.00
N LEU A 137 4.68 -4.95 13.91
CA LEU A 137 4.63 -5.51 15.26
C LEU A 137 3.45 -4.98 16.05
N MET A 138 3.18 -3.67 15.96
CA MET A 138 2.02 -3.06 16.60
C MET A 138 0.71 -3.68 16.09
N THR A 139 0.55 -3.80 14.77
CA THR A 139 -0.65 -4.39 14.17
C THR A 139 -0.84 -5.83 14.62
N VAL A 140 0.20 -6.65 14.50
CA VAL A 140 0.15 -8.08 14.88
C VAL A 140 -0.16 -8.23 16.37
N GLY A 141 0.50 -7.47 17.24
CA GLY A 141 0.24 -7.48 18.68
C GLY A 141 -1.20 -7.09 19.02
N LEU A 142 -1.75 -6.06 18.36
CA LEU A 142 -3.14 -5.65 18.52
C LEU A 142 -4.13 -6.70 18.03
N LEU A 143 -3.86 -7.34 16.89
CA LEU A 143 -4.68 -8.43 16.37
C LEU A 143 -4.69 -9.61 17.34
N ILE A 144 -3.53 -10.06 17.81
CA ILE A 144 -3.42 -11.15 18.81
C ILE A 144 -4.18 -10.80 20.09
N TRP A 145 -4.05 -9.57 20.59
CA TRP A 145 -4.70 -9.15 21.83
C TRP A 145 -6.22 -8.98 21.70
N ARG A 146 -6.71 -8.53 20.54
CA ARG A 146 -8.12 -8.15 20.34
C ARG A 146 -8.98 -9.25 19.72
N VAL A 147 -8.38 -10.18 18.98
CA VAL A 147 -9.08 -11.35 18.41
C VAL A 147 -9.33 -12.34 19.54
N ARG A 148 -10.55 -12.33 20.09
CA ARG A 148 -10.97 -13.27 21.15
C ARG A 148 -11.67 -14.51 20.61
N LYS A 149 -12.33 -14.40 19.46
CA LYS A 149 -12.96 -15.49 18.72
C LYS A 149 -12.82 -15.21 17.22
N LEU A 150 -12.65 -16.27 16.43
CA LEU A 150 -12.73 -16.21 14.98
C LEU A 150 -14.20 -16.02 14.60
N GLN A 151 -14.63 -14.77 14.47
CA GLN A 151 -15.92 -14.45 13.89
C GLN A 151 -15.75 -14.17 12.40
N GLU A 152 -16.67 -14.72 11.62
CA GLU A 152 -16.71 -14.59 10.18
C GLU A 152 -17.23 -13.19 9.83
N ILE A 153 -16.50 -12.51 8.94
CA ILE A 153 -17.02 -11.33 8.26
C ILE A 153 -17.42 -11.82 6.88
N LYS A 154 -18.71 -11.72 6.54
CA LYS A 154 -19.18 -12.05 5.20
C LYS A 154 -18.72 -10.97 4.23
N PHE A 155 -17.72 -11.29 3.41
CA PHE A 155 -17.41 -10.53 2.21
C PHE A 155 -18.24 -11.05 1.05
N GLN A 156 -18.89 -10.15 0.30
CA GLN A 156 -19.50 -10.52 -0.97
C GLN A 156 -18.40 -10.86 -1.98
N GLU A 157 -18.55 -12.01 -2.66
CA GLU A 157 -17.63 -12.38 -3.74
C GLU A 157 -17.61 -11.29 -4.82
N GLY A 158 -16.42 -10.87 -5.23
CA GLY A 158 -16.23 -9.81 -6.23
C GLY A 158 -16.23 -8.37 -5.71
N ALA A 159 -16.39 -8.15 -4.39
CA ALA A 159 -16.41 -6.80 -3.81
C ALA A 159 -15.07 -6.02 -3.96
N LEU A 160 -13.95 -6.73 -4.15
CA LEU A 160 -12.61 -6.16 -4.29
C LEU A 160 -11.90 -6.83 -5.48
N PRO A 161 -12.20 -6.43 -6.74
CA PRO A 161 -11.48 -6.97 -7.88
C PRO A 161 -10.00 -6.55 -7.85
N PRO A 162 -9.07 -7.41 -8.34
CA PRO A 162 -7.68 -7.00 -8.56
C PRO A 162 -7.57 -5.82 -9.52
N MET A 163 -6.40 -5.17 -9.54
CA MET A 163 -6.14 -4.08 -10.48
C MET A 163 -6.20 -4.56 -11.93
N GLY A 164 -7.15 -4.02 -12.68
CA GLY A 164 -7.27 -4.25 -14.13
C GLY A 164 -6.33 -3.37 -14.95
N VAL A 165 -6.34 -3.56 -16.27
CA VAL A 165 -5.49 -2.83 -17.23
C VAL A 165 -5.60 -1.30 -17.04
N GLY A 166 -6.82 -0.77 -16.92
CA GLY A 166 -7.04 0.67 -16.80
C GLY A 166 -6.38 1.27 -15.56
N ALA A 167 -6.50 0.60 -14.42
CA ALA A 167 -5.91 1.08 -13.17
C ALA A 167 -4.37 0.99 -13.19
N LEU A 168 -3.77 0.00 -13.88
CA LEU A 168 -2.32 -0.05 -14.09
C LEU A 168 -1.82 1.10 -14.96
N ILE A 169 -2.55 1.42 -16.04
CA ILE A 169 -2.18 2.55 -16.91
C ILE A 169 -2.19 3.83 -16.09
N ILE A 170 -3.25 4.05 -15.30
CA ILE A 170 -3.34 5.21 -14.40
C ILE A 170 -2.19 5.20 -13.39
N LEU A 171 -1.87 4.08 -12.76
CA LEU A 171 -0.76 4.00 -11.82
C LEU A 171 0.58 4.29 -12.48
N GLY A 172 0.83 3.76 -13.68
CA GLY A 172 2.01 4.07 -14.48
C GLY A 172 2.12 5.55 -14.83
N LEU A 173 1.00 6.20 -15.19
CA LEU A 173 0.93 7.64 -15.43
C LEU A 173 1.19 8.44 -14.15
N VAL A 174 0.65 8.01 -13.01
CA VAL A 174 0.92 8.64 -11.70
C VAL A 174 2.40 8.54 -11.35
N VAL A 175 3.06 7.40 -11.58
CA VAL A 175 4.51 7.25 -11.36
C VAL A 175 5.30 8.15 -12.31
N ALA A 176 4.95 8.18 -13.60
CA ALA A 176 5.62 9.05 -14.56
C ALA A 176 5.49 10.54 -14.18
N ALA A 177 4.28 10.97 -13.82
CA ALA A 177 4.02 12.32 -13.33
C ALA A 177 4.79 12.60 -12.03
N PHE A 178 4.83 11.63 -11.11
CA PHE A 178 5.59 11.74 -9.86
C PHE A 178 7.08 11.96 -10.12
N LEU A 179 7.69 11.21 -11.04
CA LEU A 179 9.12 11.36 -11.38
C LEU A 179 9.41 12.72 -12.03
N ILE A 180 8.54 13.17 -12.94
CA ILE A 180 8.67 14.49 -13.59
C ILE A 180 8.56 15.62 -12.56
N LEU A 181 7.54 15.58 -11.69
CA LEU A 181 7.36 16.56 -10.62
C LEU A 181 8.50 16.50 -9.60
N SER A 182 8.98 15.31 -9.25
CA SER A 182 10.13 15.11 -8.35
C SER A 182 11.35 15.86 -8.88
N LYS A 183 11.65 15.71 -10.18
CA LYS A 183 12.78 16.41 -10.80
C LYS A 183 12.61 17.93 -10.77
N LEU A 184 11.42 18.42 -11.12
CA LEU A 184 11.13 19.85 -11.13
C LEU A 184 11.26 20.45 -9.72
N LEU A 185 10.70 19.76 -8.72
CA LEU A 185 10.71 20.19 -7.33
C LEU A 185 12.10 20.08 -6.70
N GLN A 186 12.91 19.09 -7.08
CA GLN A 186 14.30 19.03 -6.65
C GLN A 186 15.13 20.20 -7.17
N LYS A 187 14.85 20.69 -8.38
CA LYS A 187 15.56 21.86 -8.93
C LYS A 187 15.19 23.16 -8.20
N THR A 188 13.94 23.31 -7.75
CA THR A 188 13.44 24.57 -7.17
C THR A 188 13.42 24.58 -5.64
N LEU A 189 13.06 23.46 -5.02
CA LEU A 189 12.83 23.30 -3.57
C LEU A 189 13.76 22.27 -2.92
N GLY A 190 14.67 21.65 -3.68
CA GLY A 190 15.56 20.61 -3.18
C GLY A 190 14.81 19.40 -2.60
N GLN A 191 15.34 18.83 -1.51
CA GLN A 191 14.74 17.67 -0.85
C GLN A 191 13.35 17.97 -0.26
N THR A 192 13.11 19.19 0.22
CA THR A 192 11.81 19.59 0.79
C THR A 192 10.67 19.40 -0.20
N GLY A 193 10.92 19.71 -1.49
CA GLY A 193 9.95 19.47 -2.54
C GLY A 193 9.55 18.00 -2.69
N GLN A 194 10.52 17.08 -2.52
CA GLN A 194 10.29 15.64 -2.58
C GLN A 194 9.42 15.15 -1.41
N PHE A 195 9.64 15.68 -0.21
CA PHE A 195 8.83 15.37 0.96
C PHE A 195 7.38 15.83 0.79
N VAL A 196 7.17 17.07 0.31
CA VAL A 196 5.82 17.60 0.05
C VAL A 196 5.11 16.77 -1.02
N LEU A 197 5.80 16.44 -2.13
CA LEU A 197 5.21 15.63 -3.19
C LEU A 197 4.83 14.23 -2.69
N THR A 198 5.74 13.58 -1.96
CA THR A 198 5.50 12.24 -1.38
C THR A 198 4.32 12.27 -0.42
N PHE A 199 4.25 13.26 0.47
CA PHE A 199 3.12 13.42 1.38
C PHE A 199 1.80 13.56 0.61
N LEU A 200 1.72 14.47 -0.37
CA LEU A 200 0.49 14.74 -1.12
C LEU A 200 0.05 13.54 -1.95
N VAL A 201 0.97 12.87 -2.64
CA VAL A 201 0.65 11.72 -3.48
C VAL A 201 0.20 10.54 -2.63
N CYS A 202 0.85 10.27 -1.50
CA CYS A 202 0.51 9.17 -0.61
C CYS A 202 -0.82 9.34 0.14
N LEU A 203 -1.43 10.54 0.12
CA LEU A 203 -2.82 10.73 0.58
C LEU A 203 -3.79 9.95 -0.30
N PHE A 204 -3.50 9.86 -1.59
CA PHE A 204 -4.36 9.18 -2.57
C PHE A 204 -3.85 7.78 -2.87
N GLU A 205 -2.55 7.65 -3.18
CA GLU A 205 -1.97 6.42 -3.68
C GLU A 205 -0.51 6.23 -3.24
N LEU A 206 -0.24 5.16 -2.49
CA LEU A 206 1.07 4.88 -1.87
C LEU A 206 2.03 4.18 -2.83
N HIS A 207 1.56 3.22 -3.62
CA HIS A 207 2.37 2.36 -4.47
C HIS A 207 3.14 3.18 -5.50
N GLY A 208 2.48 4.15 -6.12
CA GLY A 208 3.12 5.02 -7.12
C GLY A 208 4.28 5.83 -6.54
N SER A 209 4.12 6.34 -5.31
CA SER A 209 5.18 7.07 -4.63
C SER A 209 6.34 6.17 -4.21
N ILE A 210 6.07 4.95 -3.72
CA ILE A 210 7.13 3.97 -3.40
C ILE A 210 7.94 3.65 -4.66
N ILE A 211 7.28 3.28 -5.76
CA ILE A 211 7.94 2.96 -7.03
C ILE A 211 8.78 4.15 -7.53
N GLY A 212 8.23 5.36 -7.47
CA GLY A 212 8.93 6.58 -7.88
C GLY A 212 10.16 6.87 -7.01
N ASN A 213 10.03 6.81 -5.69
CA ASN A 213 11.13 7.08 -4.76
C ASN A 213 12.24 6.02 -4.87
N VAL A 214 11.88 4.74 -5.04
CA VAL A 214 12.86 3.67 -5.31
C VAL A 214 13.63 3.96 -6.61
N GLN A 215 12.96 4.37 -7.69
CA GLN A 215 13.65 4.72 -8.93
C GLN A 215 14.59 5.92 -8.79
N LEU A 216 14.22 6.93 -8.00
CA LEU A 216 15.13 8.03 -7.69
C LEU A 216 16.37 7.55 -6.92
N HIS A 217 16.21 6.59 -6.02
CA HIS A 217 17.32 6.01 -5.28
C HIS A 217 18.25 5.18 -6.18
N GLU A 218 17.70 4.29 -7.02
CA GLU A 218 18.46 3.50 -8.01
C GLU A 218 19.24 4.35 -9.02
N ARG A 219 18.84 5.62 -9.19
CA ARG A 219 19.52 6.60 -10.04
C ARG A 219 20.47 7.52 -9.28
N ASN A 220 20.76 7.21 -8.01
CA ASN A 220 21.63 7.98 -7.13
C ASN A 220 21.21 9.45 -6.95
N ILE A 221 19.91 9.72 -7.06
CA ILE A 221 19.35 11.08 -6.90
C ILE A 221 19.02 11.36 -5.44
N ILE A 222 18.56 10.32 -4.73
CA ILE A 222 18.35 10.34 -3.29
C ILE A 222 19.15 9.23 -2.64
N ASP A 223 19.70 9.50 -1.47
CA ASP A 223 20.38 8.50 -0.67
C ASP A 223 19.39 7.59 0.06
N ILE A 224 19.90 6.50 0.64
CA ILE A 224 19.10 5.52 1.37
C ILE A 224 18.36 6.14 2.56
N ARG A 225 19.00 7.10 3.24
CA ARG A 225 18.41 7.85 4.36
C ARG A 225 17.20 8.66 3.90
N THR A 226 17.30 9.39 2.78
CA THR A 226 16.17 10.12 2.21
C THR A 226 15.07 9.17 1.75
N LEU A 227 15.41 8.04 1.12
CA LEU A 227 14.42 7.02 0.71
C LEU A 227 13.61 6.52 1.92
N GLY A 228 14.26 6.13 3.01
CA GLY A 228 13.56 5.67 4.22
C GLY A 228 12.70 6.76 4.87
N ASN A 229 13.15 8.02 4.85
CA ASN A 229 12.35 9.15 5.34
C ASN A 229 11.09 9.37 4.48
N LEU A 230 11.20 9.25 3.16
CA LEU A 230 10.08 9.38 2.24
C LEU A 230 9.10 8.22 2.36
N ILE A 231 9.57 6.99 2.56
CA ILE A 231 8.72 5.83 2.83
C ILE A 231 7.96 6.03 4.15
N ALA A 232 8.64 6.46 5.22
CA ALA A 232 8.01 6.73 6.51
C ALA A 232 6.93 7.82 6.37
N LEU A 233 7.24 8.93 5.69
CA LEU A 233 6.28 10.00 5.43
C LEU A 233 5.10 9.52 4.57
N GLY A 234 5.36 8.67 3.57
CA GLY A 234 4.34 8.10 2.72
C GLY A 234 3.37 7.19 3.48
N LEU A 235 3.90 6.32 4.36
CA LEU A 235 3.08 5.49 5.24
C LEU A 235 2.23 6.34 6.20
N PHE A 236 2.83 7.37 6.82
CA PHE A 236 2.12 8.30 7.68
C PHE A 236 0.97 9.00 6.94
N SER A 237 1.26 9.55 5.76
CA SER A 237 0.28 10.20 4.90
C SER A 237 -0.87 9.25 4.53
N SER A 238 -0.54 8.01 4.15
CA SER A 238 -1.56 7.01 3.85
C SER A 238 -2.40 6.67 5.08
N TYR A 239 -1.82 6.49 6.27
CA TYR A 239 -2.62 6.28 7.48
C TYR A 239 -3.56 7.46 7.75
N LEU A 240 -3.09 8.69 7.57
CA LEU A 240 -3.90 9.89 7.74
C LEU A 240 -5.09 9.90 6.76
N ALA A 241 -4.86 9.55 5.50
CA ALA A 241 -5.91 9.47 4.51
C ALA A 241 -6.94 8.38 4.81
N LYS A 242 -6.50 7.16 5.14
CA LYS A 242 -7.41 6.04 5.46
C LYS A 242 -8.20 6.32 6.75
N MET A 243 -7.57 6.92 7.75
CA MET A 243 -8.25 7.37 8.96
C MET A 243 -9.32 8.43 8.61
N SER A 244 -8.95 9.47 7.85
CA SER A 244 -9.86 10.54 7.44
C SER A 244 -11.07 10.01 6.67
N LEU A 245 -10.85 9.04 5.77
CA LEU A 245 -11.91 8.38 5.02
C LEU A 245 -12.97 7.77 5.97
N VAL A 246 -12.54 7.03 6.99
CA VAL A 246 -13.45 6.47 7.99
C VAL A 246 -14.12 7.55 8.83
N LEU A 247 -13.39 8.61 9.19
CA LEU A 247 -13.95 9.72 9.97
C LEU A 247 -15.08 10.44 9.23
N PHE A 248 -15.00 10.55 7.90
CA PHE A 248 -16.05 11.15 7.09
C PHE A 248 -17.20 10.20 6.76
N MET A 249 -16.93 8.91 6.55
CA MET A 249 -17.91 7.98 5.97
C MET A 249 -18.47 6.93 6.95
N GLY A 250 -17.78 6.67 8.06
CA GLY A 250 -18.11 5.60 9.00
C GLY A 250 -19.15 5.97 10.06
N SER A 251 -19.63 4.98 10.81
CA SER A 251 -20.45 5.18 12.01
C SER A 251 -19.60 5.64 13.19
N ASP A 252 -20.20 6.33 14.17
CA ASP A 252 -19.46 6.95 15.27
C ASP A 252 -18.70 5.93 16.16
N SER A 253 -19.20 4.71 16.28
CA SER A 253 -18.49 3.63 16.97
C SER A 253 -17.23 3.21 16.20
N LEU A 254 -17.31 3.09 14.86
CA LEU A 254 -16.15 2.76 14.04
C LEU A 254 -15.11 3.89 14.08
N LYS A 255 -15.53 5.16 13.98
CA LYS A 255 -14.64 6.34 14.01
C LYS A 255 -13.71 6.33 15.22
N LYS A 256 -14.26 6.12 16.43
CA LYS A 256 -13.49 6.10 17.68
C LYS A 256 -12.44 5.00 17.70
N ARG A 257 -12.78 3.80 17.21
CA ARG A 257 -11.88 2.64 17.17
C ARG A 257 -10.77 2.84 16.13
N VAL A 258 -11.13 3.29 14.93
CA VAL A 258 -10.18 3.54 13.85
C VAL A 258 -9.21 4.66 14.23
N ALA A 259 -9.70 5.81 14.73
CA ALA A 259 -8.81 6.88 15.17
C ALA A 259 -7.77 6.41 16.19
N LYS A 260 -8.20 5.58 17.15
CA LYS A 260 -7.30 5.00 18.16
C LYS A 260 -6.25 4.06 17.54
N TYR A 261 -6.66 3.16 16.65
CA TYR A 261 -5.74 2.22 15.99
C TYR A 261 -4.77 2.93 15.04
N SER A 262 -5.26 3.87 14.23
CA SER A 262 -4.42 4.68 13.35
C SER A 262 -3.38 5.48 14.15
N LEU A 263 -3.77 6.05 15.31
CA LEU A 263 -2.83 6.74 16.18
C LEU A 263 -1.73 5.80 16.72
N TRP A 264 -2.09 4.61 17.17
CA TRP A 264 -1.10 3.61 17.61
C TRP A 264 -0.13 3.20 16.50
N LEU A 265 -0.63 3.04 15.27
CA LEU A 265 0.22 2.76 14.11
C LEU A 265 1.14 3.92 13.77
N MET A 266 0.63 5.15 13.76
CA MET A 266 1.45 6.33 13.53
C MET A 266 2.55 6.45 14.59
N VAL A 267 2.24 6.27 15.87
CA VAL A 267 3.25 6.28 16.95
C VAL A 267 4.29 5.18 16.73
N SER A 268 3.87 3.96 16.39
CA SER A 268 4.81 2.86 16.12
C SER A 268 5.68 3.11 14.88
N LEU A 269 5.14 3.79 13.86
CA LEU A 269 5.87 4.23 12.68
C LEU A 269 6.94 5.28 13.06
N PHE A 270 6.59 6.27 13.89
CA PHE A 270 7.55 7.26 14.37
C PHE A 270 8.68 6.63 15.18
N VAL A 271 8.39 5.60 16.00
CA VAL A 271 9.43 4.86 16.72
C VAL A 271 10.36 4.12 15.75
N GLY A 272 9.79 3.37 14.79
CA GLY A 272 10.59 2.65 13.78
C GLY A 272 11.42 3.59 12.90
N TRP A 273 10.85 4.73 12.51
CA TRP A 273 11.53 5.78 11.76
C TRP A 273 12.62 6.48 12.58
N GLY A 274 12.40 6.70 13.88
CA GLY A 274 13.41 7.23 14.79
C GLY A 274 14.63 6.30 14.91
N ILE A 275 14.41 4.99 15.00
CA ILE A 275 15.49 3.99 15.00
C ILE A 275 16.24 4.00 13.66
N PHE A 276 15.53 4.08 12.54
CA PHE A 276 16.15 4.16 11.21
C PHE A 276 17.03 5.40 11.01
N THR A 277 16.65 6.54 11.62
CA THR A 277 17.35 7.82 11.44
C THR A 277 18.50 8.05 12.43
N SER A 278 18.57 7.25 13.49
CA SER A 278 19.64 7.27 14.50
C SER A 278 20.94 6.70 13.92
#